data_AF-A0A1I5G6L6-F1
#
_entry.id   AF-A0A1I5G6L6-F1
#
_cell.length_a   1.000
_cell.length_b   1.000
_cell.length_c   1.000
_cell.angle_alpha   90.00
_cell.angle_beta   90.00
_cell.angle_gamma   90.00
#
_symmetry.space_group_name_H-M   'P 1'
#
loop_
_entity.id
_entity.type
_entity.pdbx_description
1 polymer ?
#
loop_
_entity_poly.entity_id
_entity_poly.type
_entity_poly.pdbx_seq_one_letter_code
_entity_poly.pdbx_strand_id
1 'polypeptide(L)'
;MKKYILILFSFFTLNSFSQFTVTDKFDYTNNVERRSNGYYYKDVTGYFNQFIGTWQYQNGTTTYTLQLKKQTFIESYPHVNKSFQQDELIGALKVVKNGVLIYNDLPTLNLSLPGAVNYKIFSTGRVENFNDCYMCTYPNQRLHLWYYEPNNDNYAYSNLGFMIHTYTQNGVVKLRMDFSDRTSPSDFTNFKDPDSPPTKTSLFMDFGIFDFVKVP
;
A
#
# COMPACT_ATOMS: atom_id res chain seq x y z
N MET A 1 11.66 59.76 -21.99
CA MET A 1 11.36 58.64 -21.09
C MET A 1 10.34 57.69 -21.75
N LYS A 2 10.75 56.88 -22.74
CA LYS A 2 9.85 55.94 -23.46
C LYS A 2 10.59 54.73 -24.08
N LYS A 3 11.70 54.26 -23.48
CA LYS A 3 12.47 53.12 -24.03
C LYS A 3 12.72 51.96 -23.07
N TYR A 4 12.21 52.01 -21.83
CA TYR A 4 12.45 50.97 -20.83
C TYR A 4 11.20 50.17 -20.39
N ILE A 5 10.02 50.45 -20.97
CA ILE A 5 8.76 49.80 -20.56
C ILE A 5 8.61 48.37 -21.12
N LEU A 6 9.41 47.99 -22.13
CA LEU A 6 9.31 46.66 -22.77
C LEU A 6 10.11 45.54 -22.09
N ILE A 7 10.96 45.85 -21.10
CA ILE A 7 11.79 44.84 -20.43
C ILE A 7 11.08 44.21 -19.21
N LEU A 8 10.08 44.89 -18.64
CA LEU A 8 9.39 44.41 -17.43
C LEU A 8 8.42 43.24 -17.67
N PHE A 9 8.01 42.99 -18.93
CA PHE A 9 7.08 41.91 -19.27
C PHE A 9 7.76 40.56 -19.57
N SER A 10 9.09 40.53 -19.69
CA SER A 10 9.83 39.32 -20.11
C SER A 10 10.24 38.39 -18.95
N PHE A 11 10.02 38.78 -17.69
CA PHE A 11 10.47 38.00 -16.53
C PHE A 11 9.41 37.07 -15.91
N PHE A 12 8.20 37.00 -16.46
CA PHE A 12 7.11 36.17 -15.92
C PHE A 12 6.98 34.77 -16.52
N THR A 13 7.80 34.39 -17.51
CA THR A 13 7.62 33.12 -18.25
C THR A 13 8.59 31.99 -17.89
N LEU A 14 9.47 32.16 -16.89
CA LEU A 14 10.49 31.15 -16.56
C LEU A 14 10.09 30.10 -15.50
N ASN A 15 8.80 29.99 -15.17
CA ASN A 15 8.33 28.86 -14.36
C ASN A 15 8.01 27.65 -15.26
N SER A 16 9.01 27.11 -15.95
CA SER A 16 8.90 25.76 -16.53
C SER A 16 9.09 24.73 -15.42
N PHE A 17 8.18 24.69 -14.46
CA PHE A 17 8.04 23.47 -13.67
C PHE A 17 7.50 22.42 -14.65
N SER A 18 8.27 21.37 -14.89
CA SER A 18 7.76 20.20 -15.61
C SER A 18 6.48 19.76 -14.91
N GLN A 19 5.33 20.02 -15.53
CA GLN A 19 4.03 19.70 -14.96
C GLN A 19 3.78 18.23 -15.24
N PHE A 20 3.61 17.43 -14.19
CA PHE A 20 3.16 16.06 -14.37
C PHE A 20 1.72 16.05 -14.92
N THR A 21 1.48 15.29 -15.98
CA THR A 21 0.14 15.04 -16.50
C THR A 21 -0.60 14.14 -15.52
N VAL A 22 -1.68 14.65 -14.93
CA VAL A 22 -2.49 13.89 -13.96
C VAL A 22 -3.36 12.88 -14.71
N THR A 23 -3.33 11.63 -14.25
CA THR A 23 -4.24 10.57 -14.69
C THR A 23 -4.78 9.84 -13.47
N ASP A 24 -6.01 9.30 -13.56
CA ASP A 24 -6.54 8.46 -12.49
C ASP A 24 -5.76 7.13 -12.45
N LYS A 25 -5.21 6.79 -11.29
CA LYS A 25 -4.46 5.54 -11.06
C LYS A 25 -5.32 4.30 -11.36
N PHE A 26 -6.63 4.39 -11.21
CA PHE A 26 -7.56 3.28 -11.39
C PHE A 26 -8.33 3.31 -12.71
N ASP A 27 -8.01 4.27 -13.60
CA ASP A 27 -8.57 4.29 -14.93
C ASP A 27 -7.70 3.45 -15.89
N TYR A 28 -8.19 2.25 -16.17
CA TYR A 28 -7.56 1.31 -17.10
C TYR A 28 -8.02 1.50 -18.55
N THR A 29 -8.99 2.39 -18.81
CA THR A 29 -9.64 2.52 -20.12
C THR A 29 -8.87 3.44 -21.07
N ASN A 30 -8.11 4.38 -20.52
CA ASN A 30 -7.46 5.45 -21.29
C ASN A 30 -6.08 5.11 -21.90
N ASN A 31 -5.68 3.83 -21.94
CA ASN A 31 -4.45 3.34 -22.62
C ASN A 31 -3.13 4.04 -22.23
N VAL A 32 -3.09 4.84 -21.17
CA VAL A 32 -1.82 5.39 -20.68
C VAL A 32 -1.02 4.22 -20.10
N GLU A 33 0.12 3.92 -20.71
CA GLU A 33 1.03 2.90 -20.20
C GLU A 33 1.30 3.18 -18.72
N ARG A 34 1.23 2.15 -17.87
CA ARG A 34 1.51 2.34 -16.45
C ARG A 34 2.93 2.87 -16.29
N ARG A 35 3.08 3.84 -15.37
CA ARG A 35 4.37 4.44 -14.98
C ARG A 35 5.02 5.31 -16.06
N SER A 36 4.33 5.77 -17.10
CA SER A 36 4.87 6.68 -18.13
C SER A 36 5.58 7.91 -17.54
N ASN A 37 6.70 8.30 -18.18
CA ASN A 37 7.47 9.47 -17.79
C ASN A 37 6.61 10.75 -17.83
N GLY A 38 6.72 11.61 -16.81
CA GLY A 38 5.99 12.86 -16.73
C GLY A 38 4.52 12.72 -16.35
N TYR A 39 4.08 11.57 -15.85
CA TYR A 39 2.70 11.38 -15.35
C TYR A 39 2.61 11.36 -13.83
N TYR A 40 1.46 11.80 -13.32
CA TYR A 40 1.05 11.60 -11.93
C TYR A 40 -0.20 10.71 -11.90
N TYR A 41 -0.01 9.46 -11.46
CA TYR A 41 -1.09 8.50 -11.23
C TYR A 41 -1.75 8.78 -9.88
N LYS A 42 -2.77 9.63 -9.91
CA LYS A 42 -3.46 10.16 -8.73
C LYS A 42 -4.66 9.31 -8.37
N ASP A 43 -4.95 9.17 -7.08
CA ASP A 43 -6.24 8.67 -6.60
C ASP A 43 -7.30 9.78 -6.76
N VAL A 44 -7.78 9.97 -7.99
CA VAL A 44 -8.68 11.08 -8.37
C VAL A 44 -10.05 10.93 -7.73
N THR A 45 -10.56 9.71 -7.66
CA THR A 45 -11.88 9.39 -7.09
C THR A 45 -11.88 9.33 -5.57
N GLY A 46 -10.71 9.39 -4.91
CA GLY A 46 -10.59 9.24 -3.47
C GLY A 46 -10.89 7.81 -3.00
N TYR A 47 -10.70 6.80 -3.84
CA TYR A 47 -10.94 5.40 -3.53
C TYR A 47 -10.16 4.94 -2.29
N PHE A 48 -8.96 5.48 -2.05
CA PHE A 48 -8.18 5.14 -0.86
C PHE A 48 -8.77 5.70 0.44
N ASN A 49 -9.60 6.73 0.39
CA ASN A 49 -10.11 7.41 1.60
C ASN A 49 -10.88 6.47 2.55
N GLN A 50 -11.52 5.43 2.01
CA GLN A 50 -12.25 4.45 2.82
C GLN A 50 -11.32 3.64 3.73
N PHE A 51 -10.05 3.45 3.36
CA PHE A 51 -9.09 2.63 4.09
C PHE A 51 -8.26 3.44 5.10
N ILE A 52 -8.13 4.75 4.91
CA ILE A 52 -7.26 5.60 5.73
C ILE A 52 -7.73 5.60 7.19
N GLY A 53 -6.80 5.39 8.11
CA GLY A 53 -7.02 5.43 9.55
C GLY A 53 -6.38 4.25 10.28
N THR A 54 -6.70 4.15 11.56
CA THR A 54 -6.27 3.05 12.42
C THR A 54 -7.43 2.07 12.61
N TRP A 55 -7.13 0.80 12.48
CA TRP A 55 -8.08 -0.31 12.49
C TRP A 55 -7.62 -1.35 13.50
N GLN A 56 -8.53 -1.84 14.32
CA GLN A 56 -8.21 -2.85 15.33
C GLN A 56 -9.08 -4.09 15.16
N TYR A 57 -8.45 -5.25 15.19
CA TYR A 57 -9.08 -6.55 15.32
C TYR A 57 -8.67 -7.15 16.65
N GLN A 58 -9.62 -7.75 17.36
CA GLN A 58 -9.37 -8.45 18.60
C GLN A 58 -10.13 -9.77 18.62
N ASN A 59 -9.42 -10.85 18.94
CA ASN A 59 -10.01 -12.16 19.19
C ASN A 59 -9.33 -12.79 20.42
N GLY A 60 -10.09 -12.92 21.50
CA GLY A 60 -9.56 -13.33 22.80
C GLY A 60 -8.43 -12.40 23.26
N THR A 61 -7.24 -12.98 23.43
CA THR A 61 -6.03 -12.29 23.91
C THR A 61 -5.10 -11.79 22.79
N THR A 62 -5.48 -11.99 21.53
CA THR A 62 -4.74 -11.51 20.36
C THR A 62 -5.37 -10.22 19.85
N THR A 63 -4.55 -9.19 19.65
CA THR A 63 -4.94 -7.92 19.05
C THR A 63 -4.01 -7.57 17.90
N TYR A 64 -4.61 -7.26 16.76
CA TYR A 64 -3.92 -6.69 15.61
C TYR A 64 -4.38 -5.25 15.42
N THR A 65 -3.43 -4.33 15.29
CA THR A 65 -3.70 -2.93 14.95
C THR A 65 -3.05 -2.64 13.61
N LEU A 66 -3.86 -2.30 12.62
CA LEU A 66 -3.44 -1.91 11.28
C LEU A 66 -3.63 -0.40 11.12
N GLN A 67 -2.59 0.33 10.74
CA GLN A 67 -2.70 1.74 10.38
C GLN A 67 -2.42 1.91 8.90
N LEU A 68 -3.28 2.64 8.19
CA LEU A 68 -3.19 2.90 6.76
C LEU A 68 -3.21 4.40 6.48
N LYS A 69 -2.31 4.85 5.59
CA LYS A 69 -2.14 6.25 5.21
C LYS A 69 -1.95 6.35 3.69
N LYS A 70 -2.55 7.36 3.07
CA LYS A 70 -2.26 7.71 1.67
C LYS A 70 -1.04 8.64 1.61
N GLN A 71 -0.14 8.39 0.68
CA GLN A 71 1.02 9.24 0.41
C GLN A 71 1.35 9.25 -1.08
N THR A 72 1.83 10.39 -1.57
CA THR A 72 2.33 10.54 -2.95
C THR A 72 3.82 10.27 -2.97
N PHE A 73 4.27 9.43 -3.90
CA PHE A 73 5.67 9.09 -4.12
C PHE A 73 6.13 9.59 -5.48
N ILE A 74 7.40 9.98 -5.57
CA ILE A 74 8.09 10.26 -6.83
C ILE A 74 8.97 9.05 -7.12
N GLU A 75 8.65 8.34 -8.19
CA GLU A 75 9.48 7.26 -8.70
C GLU A 75 10.43 7.83 -9.76
N SER A 76 11.72 7.53 -9.63
CA SER A 76 12.75 8.01 -10.55
C SER A 76 13.65 6.86 -10.97
N TYR A 77 13.74 6.64 -12.28
CA TYR A 77 14.59 5.66 -12.93
C TYR A 77 15.54 6.40 -13.89
N PRO A 78 16.68 6.91 -13.38
CA PRO A 78 17.58 7.75 -14.16
C PRO A 78 18.17 7.03 -15.38
N HIS A 79 18.39 5.73 -15.29
CA HIS A 79 18.97 4.90 -16.37
C HIS A 79 18.10 4.86 -17.64
N VAL A 80 16.82 5.20 -17.54
CA VAL A 80 15.87 5.28 -18.66
C VAL A 80 15.21 6.66 -18.75
N ASN A 81 15.76 7.69 -18.08
CA ASN A 81 15.22 9.05 -18.04
C ASN A 81 13.72 9.11 -17.74
N LYS A 82 13.27 8.28 -16.79
CA LYS A 82 11.85 8.08 -16.48
C LYS A 82 11.58 8.52 -15.04
N SER A 83 10.70 9.49 -14.86
CA SER A 83 10.16 9.86 -13.56
C SER A 83 8.65 10.04 -13.64
N PHE A 84 7.95 9.56 -12.62
CA PHE A 84 6.50 9.70 -12.49
C PHE A 84 6.14 9.82 -11.01
N GLN A 85 4.95 10.33 -10.75
CA GLN A 85 4.39 10.38 -9.41
C GLN A 85 3.25 9.38 -9.30
N GLN A 86 3.02 8.86 -8.10
CA GLN A 86 1.82 8.07 -7.84
C GLN A 86 1.36 8.19 -6.40
N ASP A 87 0.04 8.20 -6.21
CA ASP A 87 -0.54 7.96 -4.91
C ASP A 87 -0.48 6.47 -4.59
N GLU A 88 -0.09 6.17 -3.36
CA GLU A 88 -0.09 4.82 -2.80
C GLU A 88 -0.71 4.86 -1.39
N LEU A 89 -1.36 3.77 -1.03
CA LEU A 89 -1.74 3.48 0.35
C LEU A 89 -0.59 2.69 0.99
N ILE A 90 0.01 3.23 2.04
CA ILE A 90 1.04 2.57 2.85
C ILE A 90 0.44 2.17 4.20
N GLY A 91 1.01 1.14 4.82
CA GLY A 91 0.52 0.61 6.08
C GLY A 91 1.60 0.11 7.03
N ALA A 92 1.14 -0.12 8.26
CA ALA A 92 1.93 -0.63 9.38
C ALA A 92 1.04 -1.48 10.29
N LEU A 93 1.62 -2.50 10.90
CA LEU A 93 1.03 -3.47 11.80
C LEU A 93 1.65 -3.43 13.21
N LYS A 94 0.79 -3.46 14.22
CA LYS A 94 1.15 -3.81 15.60
C LYS A 94 0.43 -5.08 16.02
N VAL A 95 1.16 -5.99 16.67
CA VAL A 95 0.66 -7.28 17.14
C VAL A 95 0.91 -7.41 18.64
N VAL A 96 -0.17 -7.69 19.37
CA VAL A 96 -0.13 -8.05 20.80
C VAL A 96 -0.77 -9.43 20.96
N LYS A 97 -0.07 -10.36 21.59
CA LYS A 97 -0.58 -11.71 21.91
C LYS A 97 -0.43 -11.93 23.41
N ASN A 98 -1.50 -12.32 24.11
CA ASN A 98 -1.49 -12.55 25.57
C ASN A 98 -0.97 -11.36 26.39
N GLY A 99 -1.29 -10.13 25.96
CA GLY A 99 -0.82 -8.90 26.61
C GLY A 99 0.65 -8.55 26.35
N VAL A 100 1.39 -9.39 25.61
CA VAL A 100 2.79 -9.16 25.26
C VAL A 100 2.87 -8.53 23.87
N LEU A 101 3.68 -7.47 23.75
CA LEU A 101 3.99 -6.86 22.46
C LEU A 101 4.89 -7.79 21.65
N ILE A 102 4.38 -8.29 20.52
CA ILE A 102 5.12 -9.18 19.63
C ILE A 102 5.80 -8.39 18.51
N TYR A 103 5.11 -7.38 17.98
CA TYR A 103 5.59 -6.59 16.87
C TYR A 103 4.95 -5.20 16.84
N ASN A 104 5.70 -4.18 16.39
CA ASN A 104 5.20 -2.82 16.21
C ASN A 104 6.06 -2.05 15.19
N ASP A 105 5.49 -1.73 14.03
CA ASP A 105 6.08 -0.83 13.05
C ASP A 105 5.27 0.45 12.80
N LEU A 106 4.22 0.72 13.59
CA LEU A 106 3.42 1.95 13.46
C LEU A 106 4.29 3.22 13.38
N PRO A 107 5.40 3.36 14.15
CA PRO A 107 6.27 4.53 14.03
C PRO A 107 6.88 4.75 12.64
N THR A 108 6.99 3.71 11.81
CA THR A 108 7.56 3.82 10.45
C THR A 108 6.71 4.70 9.53
N LEU A 109 5.40 4.82 9.77
CA LEU A 109 4.51 5.70 8.99
C LEU A 109 4.77 7.20 9.21
N ASN A 110 5.55 7.55 10.23
CA ASN A 110 6.01 8.92 10.48
C ASN A 110 7.32 9.24 9.75
N LEU A 111 7.97 8.24 9.15
CA LEU A 111 9.18 8.43 8.36
C LEU A 111 8.81 8.83 6.93
N SER A 112 9.72 9.53 6.25
CA SER A 112 9.61 9.81 4.82
C SER A 112 10.53 8.86 4.05
N LEU A 113 10.03 7.66 3.76
CA LEU A 113 10.80 6.68 2.98
C LEU A 113 10.76 6.99 1.47
N PRO A 114 11.81 6.63 0.70
CA PRO A 114 11.92 7.03 -0.72
C PRO A 114 10.79 6.51 -1.62
N GLY A 115 10.25 5.32 -1.34
CA GLY A 115 9.18 4.72 -2.11
C GLY A 115 8.20 3.92 -1.24
N ALA A 116 7.02 3.63 -1.79
CA ALA A 116 6.01 2.84 -1.09
C ALA A 116 6.51 1.42 -0.73
N VAL A 117 7.35 0.84 -1.59
CA VAL A 117 7.98 -0.48 -1.40
C VAL A 117 8.91 -0.55 -0.19
N ASN A 118 9.31 0.59 0.38
CA ASN A 118 10.15 0.62 1.57
C ASN A 118 9.34 0.47 2.86
N TYR A 119 8.00 0.62 2.81
CA TYR A 119 7.11 0.29 3.91
C TYR A 119 6.81 -1.20 3.92
N LYS A 120 6.42 -1.74 5.08
CA LYS A 120 6.09 -3.16 5.22
C LYS A 120 4.76 -3.52 4.57
N ILE A 121 3.85 -2.57 4.46
CA ILE A 121 2.57 -2.75 3.79
C ILE A 121 2.40 -1.61 2.78
N PHE A 122 2.06 -1.93 1.53
CA PHE A 122 1.76 -0.92 0.52
C PHE A 122 0.84 -1.45 -0.58
N SER A 123 0.07 -0.56 -1.20
CA SER A 123 -0.88 -0.92 -2.25
C SER A 123 -0.22 -1.31 -3.57
N THR A 124 -0.90 -2.18 -4.31
CA THR A 124 -0.43 -2.65 -5.61
C THR A 124 -1.45 -2.34 -6.69
N GLY A 125 -2.72 -2.59 -6.42
CA GLY A 125 -3.77 -2.43 -7.41
C GLY A 125 -5.16 -2.74 -6.88
N ARG A 126 -6.14 -2.05 -7.47
CA ARG A 126 -7.55 -2.37 -7.29
C ARG A 126 -7.88 -3.63 -8.09
N VAL A 127 -8.55 -4.56 -7.43
CA VAL A 127 -9.02 -5.82 -8.00
C VAL A 127 -10.54 -5.74 -8.04
N GLU A 128 -11.09 -5.77 -9.25
CA GLU A 128 -12.53 -5.83 -9.45
C GLU A 128 -13.07 -7.21 -9.02
N ASN A 129 -14.33 -7.27 -8.59
CA ASN A 129 -15.03 -8.51 -8.37
C ASN A 129 -15.22 -9.25 -9.70
N PHE A 130 -15.06 -10.57 -9.68
CA PHE A 130 -15.38 -11.45 -10.81
C PHE A 130 -16.68 -12.21 -10.51
N ASN A 131 -17.34 -12.74 -11.54
CA ASN A 131 -18.64 -13.42 -11.39
C ASN A 131 -18.60 -14.62 -10.42
N ASP A 132 -17.48 -15.32 -10.30
CA ASP A 132 -17.32 -16.50 -9.42
C ASP A 132 -16.57 -16.18 -8.11
N CYS A 133 -16.59 -14.93 -7.66
CA CYS A 133 -15.83 -14.56 -6.47
C CYS A 133 -16.61 -14.88 -5.19
N TYR A 134 -16.15 -15.94 -4.50
CA TYR A 134 -16.71 -16.49 -3.26
C TYR A 134 -16.79 -15.47 -2.10
N MET A 135 -16.12 -14.31 -2.22
CA MET A 135 -16.17 -13.22 -1.24
C MET A 135 -16.12 -11.83 -1.91
N CYS A 136 -17.07 -11.61 -2.80
CA CYS A 136 -17.30 -10.32 -3.45
C CYS A 136 -17.95 -9.34 -2.48
N THR A 137 -17.53 -8.09 -2.54
CA THR A 137 -17.95 -7.05 -1.58
C THR A 137 -18.57 -5.88 -2.32
N TYR A 138 -19.42 -5.10 -1.63
CA TYR A 138 -20.03 -3.90 -2.19
C TYR A 138 -19.40 -2.66 -1.52
N PRO A 139 -18.83 -1.71 -2.30
CA PRO A 139 -18.75 -1.73 -3.76
C PRO A 139 -17.79 -2.80 -4.28
N ASN A 140 -17.95 -3.18 -5.55
CA ASN A 140 -17.43 -4.38 -6.22
C ASN A 140 -15.89 -4.48 -6.36
N GLN A 141 -15.13 -3.93 -5.43
CA GLN A 141 -13.71 -3.65 -5.56
C GLN A 141 -12.99 -3.97 -4.25
N ARG A 142 -11.87 -4.65 -4.40
CA ARG A 142 -10.92 -4.95 -3.32
C ARG A 142 -9.60 -4.27 -3.64
N LEU A 143 -8.81 -3.99 -2.61
CA LEU A 143 -7.46 -3.48 -2.76
C LEU A 143 -6.47 -4.58 -2.37
N HIS A 144 -5.56 -4.93 -3.28
CA HIS A 144 -4.42 -5.77 -2.96
C HIS A 144 -3.30 -4.91 -2.36
N LEU A 145 -2.74 -5.37 -1.25
CA LEU A 145 -1.57 -4.81 -0.59
C LEU A 145 -0.47 -5.88 -0.54
N TRP A 146 0.77 -5.50 -0.83
CA TRP A 146 1.92 -6.33 -0.47
C TRP A 146 2.18 -6.22 1.03
N TYR A 147 2.67 -7.32 1.61
CA TYR A 147 3.17 -7.37 2.99
C TYR A 147 4.57 -7.98 3.02
N TYR A 148 5.53 -7.28 3.62
CA TYR A 148 6.87 -7.78 3.85
C TYR A 148 7.05 -8.19 5.31
N GLU A 149 7.10 -9.50 5.55
CA GLU A 149 7.35 -10.01 6.90
C GLU A 149 8.73 -9.53 7.39
N PRO A 150 8.79 -8.89 8.58
CA PRO A 150 10.04 -8.40 9.13
C PRO A 150 10.96 -9.53 9.57
N ASN A 151 12.28 -9.31 9.42
CA ASN A 151 13.33 -10.27 9.76
C ASN A 151 13.12 -11.64 9.09
N ASN A 152 12.51 -11.65 7.90
CA ASN A 152 12.27 -12.87 7.17
C ASN A 152 13.52 -13.32 6.40
N ASP A 153 13.90 -14.57 6.58
CA ASP A 153 14.86 -15.31 5.76
C ASP A 153 14.22 -16.52 5.06
N ASN A 154 12.93 -16.76 5.29
CA ASN A 154 12.18 -17.88 4.77
C ASN A 154 11.49 -17.52 3.45
N TYR A 155 11.78 -18.28 2.40
CA TYR A 155 11.24 -18.04 1.06
C TYR A 155 9.70 -18.16 1.03
N ALA A 156 9.11 -19.05 1.83
CA ALA A 156 7.66 -19.20 1.98
C ALA A 156 6.95 -17.88 2.36
N TYR A 157 7.65 -16.98 3.07
CA TYR A 157 7.10 -15.72 3.56
C TYR A 157 7.59 -14.50 2.76
N SER A 158 8.18 -14.71 1.58
CA SER A 158 8.72 -13.64 0.72
C SER A 158 7.66 -12.87 -0.07
N ASN A 159 6.53 -13.51 -0.39
CA ASN A 159 5.49 -12.98 -1.28
C ASN A 159 4.12 -13.00 -0.60
N LEU A 160 3.98 -12.25 0.50
CA LEU A 160 2.74 -12.15 1.26
C LEU A 160 1.90 -10.97 0.80
N GLY A 161 0.58 -11.11 0.83
CA GLY A 161 -0.32 -10.04 0.44
C GLY A 161 -1.65 -10.08 1.18
N PHE A 162 -2.26 -8.91 1.30
CA PHE A 162 -3.59 -8.74 1.87
C PHE A 162 -4.57 -8.34 0.78
N MET A 163 -5.77 -8.91 0.84
CA MET A 163 -6.92 -8.39 0.11
C MET A 163 -7.85 -7.67 1.09
N ILE A 164 -8.03 -6.35 0.89
CA ILE A 164 -8.88 -5.55 1.78
C ILE A 164 -10.06 -4.91 1.06
N HIS A 165 -11.16 -4.70 1.79
CA HIS A 165 -12.28 -3.85 1.40
C HIS A 165 -12.94 -3.30 2.67
N THR A 166 -13.77 -2.27 2.53
CA THR A 166 -14.63 -1.82 3.63
C THR A 166 -16.07 -2.23 3.40
N TYR A 167 -16.80 -2.46 4.47
CA TYR A 167 -18.23 -2.73 4.43
C TYR A 167 -18.91 -2.23 5.71
N THR A 168 -20.23 -2.03 5.65
CA THR A 168 -21.00 -1.63 6.82
C THR A 168 -21.80 -2.81 7.33
N GLN A 169 -21.69 -3.09 8.64
CA GLN A 169 -22.51 -4.09 9.31
C GLN A 169 -23.12 -3.47 10.56
N ASN A 170 -24.45 -3.45 10.65
CA ASN A 170 -25.19 -2.87 11.77
C ASN A 170 -24.78 -1.41 12.06
N GLY A 171 -24.56 -0.60 11.02
CA GLY A 171 -24.17 0.81 11.14
C GLY A 171 -22.68 1.05 11.47
N VAL A 172 -21.88 -0.01 11.67
CA VAL A 172 -20.44 0.11 11.92
C VAL A 172 -19.67 -0.18 10.64
N VAL A 173 -18.79 0.74 10.25
CA VAL A 173 -17.84 0.52 9.15
C VAL A 173 -16.73 -0.41 9.63
N LYS A 174 -16.50 -1.48 8.88
CA LYS A 174 -15.46 -2.47 9.11
C LYS A 174 -14.50 -2.51 7.93
N LEU A 175 -13.23 -2.80 8.23
CA LEU A 175 -12.24 -3.15 7.22
C LEU A 175 -12.03 -4.65 7.31
N ARG A 176 -12.47 -5.37 6.28
CA ARG A 176 -12.17 -6.79 6.16
C ARG A 176 -10.84 -6.96 5.46
N MET A 177 -9.98 -7.78 6.05
CA MET A 177 -8.72 -8.22 5.50
C MET A 177 -8.75 -9.74 5.34
N ASP A 178 -8.45 -10.20 4.14
CA ASP A 178 -8.13 -11.59 3.85
C ASP A 178 -6.62 -11.71 3.70
N PHE A 179 -6.01 -12.47 4.61
CA PHE A 179 -4.62 -12.85 4.58
C PHE A 179 -4.52 -14.36 4.42
N SER A 180 -4.58 -14.82 3.17
CA SER A 180 -4.64 -16.24 2.84
C SER A 180 -3.25 -16.88 2.87
N ASP A 181 -3.17 -18.11 3.39
CA ASP A 181 -1.96 -18.94 3.26
C ASP A 181 -1.80 -19.39 1.80
N ARG A 182 -0.69 -18.98 1.19
CA ARG A 182 -0.28 -19.40 -0.16
C ARG A 182 1.10 -20.05 -0.13
N THR A 183 1.57 -20.43 1.05
CA THR A 183 2.86 -21.07 1.22
C THR A 183 2.82 -22.51 0.75
N SER A 184 3.94 -22.99 0.22
CA SER A 184 4.14 -24.41 -0.11
C SER A 184 5.17 -25.00 0.84
N PRO A 185 5.02 -26.27 1.29
CA PRO A 185 6.06 -26.97 2.04
C PRO A 185 7.44 -26.96 1.34
N SER A 186 7.47 -26.91 0.01
CA SER A 186 8.71 -26.79 -0.78
C SER A 186 9.46 -25.47 -0.58
N ASP A 187 8.77 -24.44 -0.07
CA ASP A 187 9.28 -23.07 0.00
C ASP A 187 9.88 -22.74 1.37
N PHE A 188 9.88 -23.69 2.32
CA PHE A 188 10.48 -23.52 3.64
C PHE A 188 12.02 -23.63 3.60
N THR A 189 12.61 -22.78 2.77
CA THR A 189 14.05 -22.68 2.53
C THR A 189 14.54 -21.30 2.93
N ASN A 190 15.80 -21.23 3.35
CA ASN A 190 16.43 -19.96 3.62
C ASN A 190 16.91 -19.35 2.29
N PHE A 191 16.35 -18.20 1.89
CA PHE A 191 16.70 -17.60 0.60
C PHE A 191 18.07 -16.89 0.60
N LYS A 192 18.72 -16.73 1.77
CA LYS A 192 20.08 -16.18 1.88
C LYS A 192 21.14 -17.28 1.83
N ASP A 193 20.82 -18.45 2.38
CA ASP A 193 21.68 -19.63 2.42
C ASP A 193 20.84 -20.90 2.29
N PRO A 194 20.65 -21.43 1.08
CA PRO A 194 19.78 -22.60 0.84
C PRO A 194 20.18 -23.88 1.60
N ASP A 195 21.43 -23.98 2.06
CA ASP A 195 21.93 -25.14 2.80
C ASP A 195 21.61 -25.06 4.31
N SER A 196 21.16 -23.89 4.79
CA SER A 196 20.75 -23.66 6.17
C SER A 196 19.23 -23.62 6.32
N PRO A 197 18.66 -24.11 7.44
CA PRO A 197 17.23 -23.95 7.70
C PRO A 197 16.88 -22.46 7.92
N PRO A 198 15.66 -22.02 7.55
CA PRO A 198 15.21 -20.67 7.84
C PRO A 198 15.03 -20.47 9.34
N THR A 199 15.42 -19.29 9.85
CA THR A 199 15.21 -18.92 11.26
C THR A 199 13.77 -18.48 11.51
N LYS A 200 13.11 -17.89 10.51
CA LYS A 200 11.72 -17.47 10.58
C LYS A 200 10.78 -18.64 10.27
N THR A 201 10.14 -19.17 11.30
CA THR A 201 9.19 -20.31 11.18
C THR A 201 7.72 -19.90 11.27
N SER A 202 7.43 -18.69 11.75
CA SER A 202 6.06 -18.17 11.88
C SER A 202 5.99 -16.67 11.59
N LEU A 203 4.80 -16.23 11.19
CA LEU A 203 4.46 -14.83 10.95
C LEU A 203 4.05 -14.12 12.24
N PHE A 204 4.21 -12.80 12.28
CA PHE A 204 3.66 -12.02 13.39
C PHE A 204 2.13 -11.98 13.38
N MET A 205 1.53 -11.82 12.21
CA MET A 205 0.08 -11.95 11.99
C MET A 205 -0.24 -13.34 11.46
N ASP A 206 -1.23 -13.99 12.05
CA ASP A 206 -1.63 -15.33 11.61
C ASP A 206 -2.45 -15.20 10.30
N PHE A 207 -2.40 -16.22 9.45
CA PHE A 207 -3.28 -16.28 8.27
C PHE A 207 -4.75 -16.34 8.70
N GLY A 208 -5.63 -15.72 7.91
CA GLY A 208 -7.06 -15.73 8.19
C GLY A 208 -7.84 -14.58 7.58
N ILE A 209 -9.11 -14.49 7.99
CA ILE A 209 -10.02 -13.41 7.62
C ILE A 209 -10.31 -12.61 8.88
N PHE A 210 -10.13 -11.29 8.79
CA PHE A 210 -10.18 -10.39 9.93
C PHE A 210 -11.13 -9.24 9.64
N ASP A 211 -12.07 -9.00 10.56
CA ASP A 211 -12.98 -7.85 10.51
C ASP A 211 -12.51 -6.80 11.51
N PHE A 212 -11.68 -5.87 11.04
CA PHE A 212 -11.21 -4.77 11.86
C PHE A 212 -12.29 -3.69 12.02
N VAL A 213 -12.30 -3.06 13.19
CA VAL A 213 -13.12 -1.89 13.48
C VAL A 213 -12.22 -0.66 13.56
N LYS A 214 -12.69 0.46 13.01
CA LYS A 214 -11.94 1.72 13.06
C LYS A 214 -11.82 2.19 14.51
N VAL A 215 -10.61 2.55 14.92
CA VAL A 215 -10.35 3.16 16.24
C VAL A 215 -10.07 4.65 16.08
N PRO A 216 -10.44 5.48 17.08
CA PRO A 216 -10.18 6.92 17.06
C PRO A 216 -8.70 7.28 16.91
#